data_AF-A0A1I7JDC4-F1
#
_entry.id   AF-A0A1I7JDC4-F1
#
_cell.length_a   1.000
_cell.length_b   1.000
_cell.length_c   1.000
_cell.angle_alpha   90.00
_cell.angle_beta   90.00
_cell.angle_gamma   90.00
#
_symmetry.space_group_name_H-M   'P 1'
#
loop_
_entity.id
_entity.type
_entity.pdbx_description
1 polymer ?
#
loop_
_entity_poly.entity_id
_entity_poly.type
_entity_poly.pdbx_seq_one_letter_code
_entity_poly.pdbx_strand_id
1 'polypeptide(L)'
;MDEKDLKRIIESRYNSVRAFALENDIPYTTMRSILERGVMNAKAETIFKICDILGINPESFADKKPDWQPSIDLSNLREKVVMFDGKPLSDDDVEKIEQIIRLSIEVMGDED
;
A
#
# COMPACT_ATOMS: atom_id res chain seq x y z
N MET A 1 4.13 -7.45 3.72
CA MET A 1 4.03 -6.10 4.30
C MET A 1 5.40 -5.47 4.23
N ASP A 2 5.50 -4.20 3.86
CA ASP A 2 6.77 -3.48 3.74
C ASP A 2 6.87 -2.27 4.70
N GLU A 3 7.95 -1.51 4.59
CA GLU A 3 8.20 -0.32 5.40
C GLU A 3 7.18 0.80 5.17
N LYS A 4 6.63 0.92 3.95
CA LYS A 4 5.60 1.91 3.63
C LYS A 4 4.29 1.55 4.30
N ASP A 5 3.91 0.28 4.27
CA ASP A 5 2.76 -0.24 5.01
C ASP A 5 2.92 0.02 6.51
N LEU A 6 4.10 -0.26 7.07
CA LEU A 6 4.39 -0.02 8.48
C LEU A 6 4.24 1.46 8.84
N LYS A 7 4.83 2.35 8.02
CA LYS A 7 4.71 3.81 8.19
C LYS A 7 3.24 4.24 8.19
N ARG A 8 2.45 3.79 7.21
CA ARG A 8 1.01 4.12 7.09
C ARG A 8 0.21 3.67 8.31
N ILE A 9 0.44 2.46 8.80
CA ILE A 9 -0.24 1.94 10.00
C ILE A 9 0.11 2.80 11.22
N ILE A 10 1.38 3.15 11.39
CA ILE A 10 1.83 4.00 12.48
C ILE A 10 1.17 5.38 12.40
N GLU A 11 1.18 6.02 11.23
CA GLU A 11 0.60 7.35 11.04
C GLU A 11 -0.92 7.36 11.23
N SER A 12 -1.62 6.31 10.81
CA SER A 12 -3.05 6.15 11.03
C SER A 12 -3.44 6.04 12.51
N ARG A 13 -2.60 5.43 13.34
CA ARG A 13 -2.89 5.18 14.77
C ARG A 13 -2.33 6.26 15.70
N TYR A 14 -1.17 6.83 15.37
CA TYR A 14 -0.39 7.72 16.25
C TYR A 14 -0.12 9.11 15.63
N ASN A 15 -0.72 9.44 14.49
CA ASN A 15 -0.58 10.71 13.77
C ASN A 15 0.82 10.99 13.17
N SER A 16 1.89 10.42 13.71
CA SER A 16 3.24 10.45 13.11
C SER A 16 4.14 9.33 13.63
N VAL A 17 5.14 8.97 12.82
CA VAL A 17 6.23 8.05 13.24
C VAL A 17 6.96 8.55 14.49
N ARG A 18 7.11 9.87 14.64
CA ARG A 18 7.77 10.48 15.80
C ARG A 18 6.94 10.33 17.08
N ALA A 19 5.63 10.55 17.00
CA ALA A 19 4.72 10.38 18.13
C ALA A 19 4.70 8.93 18.61
N PHE A 20 4.57 7.97 17.68
CA PHE A 20 4.68 6.54 17.99
C PHE A 20 5.98 6.18 18.72
N ALA A 21 7.12 6.68 18.22
CA ALA A 21 8.41 6.42 18.82
C ALA A 21 8.50 6.98 20.25
N LEU A 22 8.02 8.22 20.47
CA LEU A 22 8.04 8.88 21.77
C LEU A 22 7.10 8.21 22.79
N GLU A 23 5.89 7.84 22.38
CA GLU A 23 4.88 7.21 23.25
C GLU A 23 5.26 5.79 23.69
N ASN A 24 6.04 5.08 22.86
CA ASN A 24 6.40 3.68 23.11
C ASN A 24 7.84 3.50 23.60
N ASP A 25 8.52 4.59 23.97
CA ASP A 25 9.91 4.59 24.42
C ASP A 25 10.83 3.89 23.41
N ILE A 26 10.73 4.32 22.15
CA ILE A 26 11.61 3.91 21.06
C ILE A 26 12.31 5.17 20.54
N PRO A 27 13.65 5.21 20.45
CA PRO A 27 14.32 6.38 19.90
C PRO A 27 13.84 6.66 18.47
N TYR A 28 13.50 7.92 18.17
CA TYR A 28 13.04 8.31 16.83
C TYR A 28 14.06 7.94 15.74
N THR A 29 15.35 8.04 16.05
CA THR A 29 16.44 7.64 15.15
C THR A 29 16.43 6.14 14.86
N THR A 30 16.05 5.31 15.83
CA THR A 30 15.85 3.87 15.63
C THR A 30 14.67 3.61 14.71
N MET A 31 13.52 4.26 14.94
CA MET A 31 12.35 4.10 14.07
C MET A 31 12.64 4.51 12.63
N ARG A 32 13.25 5.69 12.45
CA ARG A 32 13.71 6.19 11.16
C ARG A 32 14.65 5.20 10.46
N SER A 33 15.66 4.74 11.17
CA SER A 33 16.61 3.75 10.65
C SER A 33 15.95 2.46 10.18
N ILE A 34 14.92 1.98 10.90
CA ILE A 34 14.20 0.75 10.56
C ILE A 34 13.42 0.95 9.26
N LEU A 35 12.74 2.10 9.11
CA LEU A 35 12.00 2.43 7.90
C LEU A 35 12.91 2.72 6.69
N GLU A 36 14.11 3.24 6.91
CA GLU A 36 15.07 3.55 5.82
C GLU A 36 15.87 2.33 5.35
N ARG A 37 16.31 1.48 6.28
CA ARG A 37 17.16 0.30 5.95
C ARG A 37 16.35 -0.98 5.78
N GLY A 38 15.10 -0.98 6.19
CA GLY A 38 14.20 -2.12 6.15
C GLY A 38 14.05 -2.84 7.48
N VAL A 39 12.82 -3.34 7.73
CA VAL A 39 12.40 -3.99 8.98
C VAL A 39 13.25 -5.23 9.27
N MET A 40 13.59 -5.99 8.24
CA MET A 40 14.40 -7.22 8.35
C MET A 40 15.88 -6.95 8.70
N ASN A 41 16.36 -5.71 8.55
CA ASN A 41 17.73 -5.32 8.87
C ASN A 41 17.87 -4.78 10.31
N ALA A 42 16.78 -4.76 11.07
CA ALA A 42 16.75 -4.31 12.45
C ALA A 42 16.99 -5.46 13.44
N LYS A 43 17.22 -5.12 14.71
CA LYS A 43 17.24 -6.11 15.78
C LYS A 43 15.85 -6.72 15.94
N ALA A 44 15.77 -8.05 15.93
CA ALA A 44 14.51 -8.78 16.07
C ALA A 44 13.70 -8.36 17.30
N GLU A 45 14.37 -8.12 18.44
CA GLU A 45 13.75 -7.61 19.68
C GLU A 45 12.99 -6.30 19.46
N THR A 46 13.57 -5.36 18.70
CA THR A 46 12.92 -4.08 18.39
C THR A 46 11.72 -4.29 17.48
N ILE A 47 11.83 -5.19 16.50
CA ILE A 47 10.72 -5.52 15.60
C ILE A 47 9.57 -6.17 16.36
N PHE A 48 9.84 -7.13 17.25
CA PHE A 48 8.81 -7.76 18.06
C PHE A 48 8.11 -6.75 18.96
N LYS A 49 8.84 -5.83 19.60
CA LYS A 49 8.23 -4.75 20.39
C LYS A 49 7.28 -3.90 19.53
N ILE A 50 7.71 -3.48 18.35
CA ILE A 50 6.88 -2.68 17.42
C ILE A 50 5.64 -3.46 16.98
N CYS A 51 5.81 -4.72 16.63
CA CYS A 51 4.73 -5.61 16.20
C CYS A 51 3.70 -5.82 17.30
N ASP A 52 4.14 -6.03 18.54
CA ASP A 52 3.28 -6.22 19.70
C ASP A 52 2.43 -4.98 19.99
N ILE A 53 3.05 -3.79 19.98
CA ILE A 53 2.34 -2.51 20.16
C ILE A 53 1.28 -2.29 19.08
N LEU A 54 1.61 -2.61 17.84
CA LEU A 54 0.73 -2.40 16.69
C LEU A 54 -0.27 -3.54 16.47
N GLY A 55 -0.14 -4.66 17.20
CA GLY A 55 -0.94 -5.86 17.01
C GLY A 55 -0.72 -6.56 15.67
N ILE A 56 0.50 -6.50 15.13
CA ILE A 56 0.88 -7.05 13.82
C ILE A 56 1.63 -8.37 14.02
N ASN A 57 1.34 -9.38 13.19
CA ASN A 57 2.15 -10.60 13.19
C ASN A 57 3.50 -10.31 12.47
N PRO A 58 4.67 -10.50 13.11
CA PRO A 58 5.98 -10.29 12.48
C PRO A 58 6.22 -11.14 11.22
N GLU A 59 5.54 -12.28 11.07
CA GLU A 59 5.59 -13.08 9.82
C GLU A 59 5.02 -12.32 8.62
N SER A 60 4.21 -11.28 8.84
CA SER A 60 3.63 -10.43 7.78
C SER A 60 4.72 -9.69 6.97
N PHE A 61 5.92 -9.52 7.51
CA PHE A 61 7.08 -8.97 6.80
C PHE A 61 7.80 -10.01 5.93
N ALA A 62 7.58 -11.30 6.14
CA ALA A 62 8.16 -12.38 5.34
C ALA A 62 7.37 -12.61 4.04
N ASP A 63 6.05 -12.38 4.07
CA ASP A 63 5.21 -12.35 2.88
C ASP A 63 5.50 -11.08 2.06
N LYS A 64 6.46 -11.20 1.13
CA LYS A 64 6.49 -10.36 -0.06
C LYS A 64 5.20 -10.65 -0.83
N LYS A 65 4.13 -9.93 -0.50
CA LYS A 65 3.07 -9.75 -1.47
C LYS A 65 3.73 -9.18 -2.74
N PRO A 66 3.46 -9.73 -3.93
CA PRO A 66 3.77 -8.97 -5.14
C PRO A 66 3.16 -7.59 -4.92
N ASP A 67 3.92 -6.53 -5.23
CA ASP A 67 3.38 -5.17 -5.30
C ASP A 67 1.95 -5.28 -5.80
N TRP A 68 0.97 -4.80 -5.02
CA TRP A 68 -0.39 -4.74 -5.48
C TRP A 68 -0.40 -3.76 -6.64
N GLN A 69 -0.07 -4.27 -7.82
CA GLN A 69 -0.42 -3.65 -9.07
C GLN A 69 -1.92 -3.86 -9.14
N PRO A 70 -2.73 -2.79 -9.17
CA PRO A 70 -4.13 -2.93 -9.49
C PRO A 70 -4.23 -3.52 -10.90
N SER A 71 -4.28 -4.85 -11.00
CA SER A 71 -4.62 -5.52 -12.24
C SER A 71 -6.13 -5.41 -12.38
N ILE A 72 -6.58 -4.39 -13.09
CA ILE A 72 -7.99 -4.26 -13.44
C ILE A 72 -8.23 -5.22 -14.59
N ASP A 73 -8.96 -6.29 -14.31
CA ASP A 73 -9.44 -7.18 -15.36
C ASP A 73 -10.64 -6.53 -16.06
N LEU A 74 -10.38 -5.94 -17.24
CA LEU A 74 -11.38 -5.31 -18.09
C LEU A 74 -12.01 -6.30 -19.10
N SER A 75 -11.63 -7.57 -19.08
CA SER A 75 -12.11 -8.58 -20.04
C SER A 75 -13.64 -8.71 -20.02
N ASN A 76 -14.26 -8.46 -18.87
CA ASN A 76 -15.71 -8.56 -18.66
C ASN A 76 -16.42 -7.20 -18.65
N LEU A 77 -15.72 -6.10 -18.96
CA LEU A 77 -16.31 -4.75 -18.95
C LEU A 77 -17.48 -4.66 -19.96
N ARG A 78 -17.35 -5.33 -21.11
CA ARG A 78 -18.38 -5.38 -22.15
C ARG A 78 -19.71 -5.97 -21.69
N GLU A 79 -19.68 -6.93 -20.77
CA GLU A 79 -20.87 -7.58 -20.23
C GLU A 79 -21.55 -6.76 -19.13
N LYS A 80 -20.79 -5.86 -18.47
CA LYS A 80 -21.24 -5.10 -17.30
C LYS A 80 -21.59 -3.63 -17.61
N VAL A 81 -21.26 -3.12 -18.79
CA VAL A 81 -21.52 -1.73 -19.17
C VAL A 81 -22.75 -1.62 -20.08
N VAL A 82 -23.53 -0.57 -19.88
CA VAL A 82 -24.70 -0.24 -20.70
C VAL A 82 -24.27 0.10 -22.14
N MET A 83 -24.99 -0.44 -23.11
CA MET A 83 -24.78 -0.13 -24.53
C MET A 83 -24.89 1.38 -24.78
N PHE A 84 -23.94 1.97 -25.50
CA PHE A 84 -24.07 3.34 -26.00
C PHE A 84 -24.73 3.29 -27.39
N ASP A 85 -25.85 3.99 -27.56
CA ASP A 85 -26.63 3.98 -28.82
C ASP A 85 -27.13 2.57 -29.25
N GLY A 86 -27.38 1.68 -28.27
CA GLY A 86 -27.86 0.31 -28.52
C GLY A 86 -26.82 -0.62 -29.16
N LYS A 87 -25.56 -0.19 -29.25
CA LYS A 87 -24.44 -0.99 -29.73
C LYS A 87 -23.53 -1.37 -28.57
N PRO A 88 -22.93 -2.57 -28.60
CA PRO A 88 -21.86 -2.91 -27.66
C PRO A 88 -20.68 -1.95 -27.87
N LEU A 89 -19.95 -1.68 -26.79
CA LEU A 89 -18.74 -0.85 -26.83
C LEU A 89 -17.73 -1.43 -27.83
N SER A 90 -17.19 -0.58 -28.70
CA SER A 90 -16.15 -0.95 -29.66
C SER A 90 -14.82 -1.28 -28.96
N ASP A 91 -13.89 -1.93 -29.67
CA ASP A 91 -12.55 -2.21 -29.12
C ASP A 91 -11.82 -0.90 -28.76
N ASP A 92 -11.92 0.12 -29.62
CA ASP A 92 -11.35 1.46 -29.39
C ASP A 92 -11.90 2.16 -28.13
N ASP A 93 -13.19 1.97 -27.83
CA ASP A 93 -13.81 2.59 -26.66
C ASP A 93 -13.35 1.91 -25.37
N VAL A 94 -13.22 0.58 -25.39
CA VAL A 94 -12.70 -0.18 -24.24
C VAL A 94 -11.25 0.20 -23.98
N GLU A 95 -10.43 0.36 -25.02
CA GLU A 95 -9.04 0.80 -24.88
C GLU A 95 -8.93 2.19 -24.25
N LYS A 96 -9.75 3.15 -24.67
CA LYS A 96 -9.77 4.50 -24.06
C LYS A 96 -10.18 4.45 -22.60
N ILE A 97 -11.17 3.63 -22.24
CA ILE A 97 -11.58 3.43 -20.85
C ILE A 97 -10.43 2.85 -20.03
N GLU A 98 -9.72 1.85 -20.57
CA GLU A 98 -8.55 1.28 -19.92
C GLU A 98 -7.47 2.33 -19.66
N GLN A 99 -7.14 3.15 -20.66
CA GLN A 99 -6.14 4.22 -20.53
C GLN A 99 -6.52 5.24 -19.46
N ILE A 100 -7.79 5.67 -19.40
CA ILE A 100 -8.28 6.62 -18.40
C ILE A 100 -8.15 6.05 -16.99
N ILE A 101 -8.50 4.77 -16.79
CA ILE A 101 -8.41 4.15 -15.48
C ILE A 101 -6.93 4.00 -15.06
N ARG A 102 -6.05 3.60 -15.97
CA ARG A 102 -4.59 3.53 -15.73
C ARG A 102 -4.03 4.89 -15.31
N LEU A 103 -4.35 5.95 -16.05
CA LEU A 103 -3.95 7.33 -15.72
C LEU A 103 -4.48 7.78 -14.35
N SER A 104 -5.73 7.42 -14.02
CA SER A 104 -6.33 7.79 -12.73
C SER A 104 -5.67 7.08 -11.54
N ILE A 105 -5.10 5.90 -11.76
CA ILE A 105 -4.38 5.13 -10.74
C ILE A 105 -2.95 5.63 -10.57
N GLU A 106 -2.25 5.96 -11.66
CA GLU A 106 -0.91 6.57 -11.58
C GLU A 106 -0.94 7.88 -10.80
N VAL A 107 -1.98 8.70 -10.98
CA VAL A 107 -2.15 9.96 -10.23
C VAL A 107 -2.36 9.74 -8.72
N MET A 108 -2.83 8.56 -8.28
CA MET A 108 -2.97 8.22 -6.85
C MET A 108 -1.69 7.63 -6.24
N GLY A 109 -0.64 7.38 -7.04
CA GLY A 109 0.63 6.79 -6.60
C GLY A 109 1.70 7.79 -6.16
N ASP A 110 1.50 9.08 -6.45
CA ASP A 110 2.45 10.17 -6.21
C ASP A 110 1.92 11.23 -5.22
N GLU A 111 1.14 10.83 -4.22
CA GLU A 111 0.90 11.65 -3.03
C GLU A 111 1.66 11.04 -1.84
N ASP A 112 2.88 11.58 -1.64
CA ASP A 112 3.78 11.60 -0.47
C ASP A 112 4.09 10.32 0.36
#